data_AF-A0AA35RXE6-F1
#
_entry.id   AF-A0AA35RXE6-F1
#
_cell.length_a   1.000
_cell.length_b   1.000
_cell.length_c   1.000
_cell.angle_alpha   90.00
_cell.angle_beta   90.00
_cell.angle_gamma   90.00
#
_symmetry.space_group_name_H-M   'P 1'
#
loop_
_entity.id
_entity.type
_entity.pdbx_description
1 polymer ?
#
loop_
_entity_poly.entity_id
_entity_poly.type
_entity_poly.pdbx_seq_one_letter_code
_entity_poly.pdbx_strand_id
1 'polypeptide(L)' 'MSAESSRQIEALEEDLTQALKDSGVIRHRREGTPSSGWVLLDFSDVIVHIFSPEEREFYDLERLWQRAPQVVRVL' A
#
# COMPACT_ATOMS: atom_id res chain seq x y z
N MET A 1 2.76 -4.96 -0.79
CA MET A 1 1.72 -5.97 -0.52
C MET A 1 0.94 -6.18 -1.81
N SER A 2 0.55 -7.41 -2.13
CA SER A 2 -0.30 -7.71 -3.30
C SER A 2 -1.68 -8.16 -2.84
N ALA A 3 -2.71 -7.79 -3.59
CA ALA A 3 -4.09 -8.21 -3.38
C ALA A 3 -4.69 -8.68 -4.71
N GLU A 4 -5.34 -9.83 -4.68
CA GLU A 4 -5.79 -10.55 -5.88
C GLU A 4 -7.08 -9.97 -6.49
N SER A 5 -7.72 -9.01 -5.81
CA SER A 5 -8.93 -8.36 -6.31
C SER A 5 -9.05 -6.92 -5.83
N SER A 6 -9.78 -6.10 -6.59
CA SER A 6 -10.12 -4.73 -6.18
C SER A 6 -10.83 -4.69 -4.83
N ARG A 7 -11.70 -5.64 -4.52
CA ARG A 7 -12.35 -5.76 -3.20
C ARG A 7 -11.36 -6.01 -2.08
N GLN A 8 -10.32 -6.81 -2.32
CA GLN A 8 -9.29 -7.05 -1.32
C GLN A 8 -8.41 -5.81 -1.12
N ILE A 9 -8.10 -5.07 -2.19
CA ILE A 9 -7.39 -3.77 -2.08
C ILE A 9 -8.20 -2.79 -1.23
N GLU A 10 -9.51 -2.68 -1.49
CA GLU A 10 -10.42 -1.81 -0.73
C GLU A 10 -10.48 -2.21 0.75
N ALA A 11 -10.69 -3.51 1.04
CA ALA A 11 -10.73 -4.01 2.41
C ALA A 11 -9.41 -3.77 3.18
N LEU A 12 -8.26 -3.93 2.52
CA LEU A 12 -6.95 -3.65 3.12
C LEU A 12 -6.73 -2.16 3.36
N GLU A 13 -7.15 -1.30 2.44
CA GLU A 13 -7.11 0.16 2.62
C GLU A 13 -7.95 0.56 3.85
N GLU A 14 -9.17 0.06 3.94
CA GLU A 14 -10.10 0.38 5.03
C GLU A 14 -9.58 -0.09 6.39
N ASP A 15 -9.15 -1.35 6.49
CA ASP A 15 -8.64 -1.95 7.72
C ASP A 15 -7.40 -1.20 8.23
N LEU A 16 -6.43 -0.94 7.34
CA LEU A 16 -5.23 -0.19 7.68
C LEU A 16 -5.55 1.23 8.13
N THR A 17 -6.43 1.93 7.39
CA THR A 17 -6.80 3.31 7.72
C THR A 17 -7.50 3.38 9.06
N GLN A 18 -8.37 2.42 9.37
CA GLN A 18 -9.08 2.37 10.64
C GLN A 18 -8.12 2.08 11.80
N ALA A 19 -7.24 1.09 11.67
CA ALA A 19 -6.26 0.74 12.71
C ALA A 19 -5.30 1.89 13.03
N LEU A 20 -4.81 2.60 12.00
CA LEU A 20 -3.93 3.76 12.18
C LEU A 20 -4.67 4.94 12.79
N LYS A 21 -5.92 5.18 12.39
CA LYS A 21 -6.76 6.23 12.96
C LYS A 21 -7.01 6.00 14.45
N ASP A 22 -7.26 4.75 14.86
CA ASP A 22 -7.45 4.38 16.27
C ASP A 22 -6.16 4.57 17.10
N SER A 23 -5.01 4.59 16.43
CA SER A 23 -3.70 4.90 17.01
C SER A 23 -3.33 6.40 16.95
N GLY A 24 -4.25 7.25 16.48
CA GLY A 24 -4.05 8.70 16.35
C GLY A 24 -3.27 9.13 15.10
N VAL A 25 -2.96 8.20 14.19
CA VAL A 25 -2.28 8.49 12.92
C VAL A 25 -3.32 8.75 11.83
N ILE A 26 -3.23 9.91 11.17
CA ILE A 26 -4.19 10.33 10.15
C ILE A 26 -3.51 10.30 8.79
N ARG A 27 -4.21 9.76 7.79
CA ARG A 27 -3.77 9.78 6.40
C ARG A 27 -3.74 11.22 5.86
N HIS A 28 -2.61 11.62 5.29
CA HIS A 28 -2.43 12.93 4.66
C HIS A 28 -2.97 12.97 3.24
N ARG A 29 -2.64 11.94 2.45
CA ARG A 29 -3.09 11.84 1.06
C ARG A 29 -3.42 10.40 0.69
N ARG A 30 -4.36 10.27 -0.25
CA ARG A 30 -4.73 9.03 -0.93
C ARG A 30 -4.68 9.27 -2.44
N GLU A 31 -4.06 8.36 -3.17
CA GLU A 31 -4.04 8.37 -4.63
C GLU A 31 -4.40 6.99 -5.21
N GLY A 32 -4.93 6.97 -6.43
CA GLY A 32 -5.35 5.74 -7.12
C GLY A 32 -6.74 5.21 -6.73
N THR A 33 -7.14 4.09 -7.31
CA THR A 33 -8.39 3.38 -6.99
C THR A 33 -8.16 1.88 -6.88
N PRO A 34 -9.00 1.15 -6.13
CA PRO A 34 -8.91 -0.31 -6.09
C PRO A 34 -9.09 -0.94 -7.48
N SER A 35 -9.91 -0.31 -8.34
CA SER A 35 -10.12 -0.74 -9.72
C SER A 35 -8.91 -0.52 -10.64
N SER A 36 -8.03 0.44 -10.34
CA SER A 36 -6.79 0.63 -11.09
C SER A 36 -5.70 -0.35 -10.69
N GLY A 37 -5.95 -1.23 -9.70
CA GLY A 37 -4.95 -2.17 -9.20
C GLY A 37 -3.82 -1.52 -8.40
N TRP A 38 -3.89 -0.22 -8.11
CA TRP A 38 -2.89 0.46 -7.31
C TRP A 38 -3.51 1.57 -6.46
N VAL A 39 -3.31 1.46 -5.15
CA VAL A 39 -3.63 2.50 -4.16
C VAL A 39 -2.37 2.90 -3.41
N LEU A 40 -2.17 4.21 -3.27
CA LEU A 40 -1.11 4.83 -2.47
C LEU A 40 -1.73 5.57 -1.29
N LEU A 41 -1.22 5.28 -0.10
CA LEU A 41 -1.62 5.93 1.15
C LEU A 41 -0.40 6.62 1.76
N ASP A 42 -0.50 7.94 1.92
CA ASP A 42 0.56 8.77 2.48
C ASP A 42 0.23 9.15 3.93
N PHE A 43 1.11 8.75 4.85
CA PHE A 43 1.06 9.08 6.27
C PHE A 43 2.24 9.97 6.71
N SER A 44 2.83 10.74 5.78
CA SER A 44 4.04 11.58 5.95
C SER A 44 5.32 10.80 6.25
N ASP A 45 5.37 10.07 7.36
CA ASP A 45 6.56 9.31 7.77
C ASP A 45 6.67 7.96 7.05
N VAL A 46 5.52 7.43 6.60
CA VAL A 46 5.41 6.14 5.91
C VAL A 46 4.44 6.28 4.74
N ILE A 47 4.84 5.74 3.58
CA ILE A 47 3.99 5.60 2.41
C ILE A 47 3.69 4.12 2.18
N VAL A 48 2.41 3.77 2.12
CA VAL A 48 1.95 2.40 1.90
C VAL A 48 1.46 2.25 0.47
N HIS A 49 1.97 1.22 -0.23
CA HIS A 49 1.56 0.85 -1.57
C HIS A 49 0.84 -0.50 -1.54
N ILE A 50 -0.40 -0.51 -2.02
CA ILE A 50 -1.21 -1.72 -2.19
C ILE A 50 -1.39 -1.94 -3.69
N PHE A 51 -0.92 -3.08 -4.20
CA PHE A 51 -0.93 -3.39 -5.62
C PHE A 51 -1.79 -4.63 -5.93
N SER A 52 -2.31 -4.72 -7.14
CA SER A 52 -2.62 -5.99 -7.79
C SER A 52 -1.31 -6.69 -8.22
N PRO A 53 -1.32 -8.01 -8.48
CA PRO A 53 -0.13 -8.69 -8.98
C PRO A 53 0.42 -8.06 -10.28
N GLU A 54 -0.46 -7.71 -11.21
CA GLU A 54 -0.11 -7.12 -12.51
C GLU A 54 0.57 -5.75 -12.36
N GLU A 55 -0.01 -4.84 -11.58
CA GLU A 55 0.55 -3.50 -11.38
C GLU A 55 1.87 -3.55 -10.60
N ARG A 56 2.00 -4.48 -9.64
CA ARG A 56 3.26 -4.67 -8.90
C ARG A 56 4.40 -5.09 -9.81
N GLU A 57 4.13 -6.01 -10.73
CA GLU A 57 5.12 -6.45 -11.72
C GLU A 57 5.45 -5.34 -12.72
N PHE A 58 4.44 -4.57 -13.16
CA PHE A 58 4.64 -3.45 -14.07
C PHE A 58 5.51 -2.34 -13.49
N TYR A 59 5.25 -1.91 -12.25
CA TYR A 59 6.00 -0.82 -11.62
C TYR A 59 7.33 -1.27 -10.99
N ASP A 60 7.46 -2.52 -10.54
CA ASP A 60 8.68 -3.12 -9.98
C ASP A 60 9.44 -2.18 -9.01
N LEU A 61 8.70 -1.65 -8.02
CA LEU A 61 9.30 -0.76 -7.03
C LEU A 61 10.37 -1.46 -6.21
N GLU A 62 10.28 -2.77 -6.06
CA GLU A 62 11.29 -3.61 -5.40
C GLU A 62 12.67 -3.41 -6.02
N ARG A 63 12.76 -3.34 -7.36
CA ARG A 63 14.01 -3.05 -8.06
C ARG A 63 14.51 -1.63 -7.80
N LEU A 64 13.61 -0.64 -7.74
CA LEU A 64 13.97 0.75 -7.42
C LEU A 64 14.58 0.84 -6.02
N TRP A 65 13.97 0.17 -5.05
CA TRP A 65 14.36 0.21 -3.63
C TRP A 65 15.34 -0.90 -3.22
N GLN A 66 15.91 -1.65 -4.15
CA GLN A 66 16.76 -2.83 -3.87
C GLN A 66 17.97 -2.54 -2.97
N ARG A 67 18.42 -1.29 -2.89
CA ARG A 67 19.56 -0.85 -2.05
C ARG A 67 19.12 -0.28 -0.70
N ALA A 68 17.82 -0.09 -0.47
CA ALA A 68 17.31 0.39 0.80
C ALA A 68 17.33 -0.75 1.84
N PRO A 69 17.64 -0.45 3.12
CA PRO A 69 17.52 -1.44 4.19
C PRO A 69 16.08 -1.94 4.31
N GLN A 70 15.90 -3.25 4.26
CA GLN A 70 14.60 -3.85 4.53
C GLN A 70 14.39 -3.95 6.04
N VAL A 71 13.50 -3.10 6.57
CA VAL A 71 13.24 -3.04 8.02
C VAL A 71 12.45 -4.25 8.51
N VAL A 72 11.42 -4.68 7.77
CA VAL A 72 10.58 -5.85 8.08
C VAL A 72 10.15 -6.53 6.78
N ARG A 73 10.04 -7.87 6.80
CA ARG A 73 9.35 -8.66 5.79
C ARG A 73 8.43 -9.65 6.47
N VAL A 74 7.15 -9.57 6.15
CA VAL A 74 6.11 -10.50 6.62
C VAL A 74 5.89 -11.52 5.50
N LEU A 75 5.88 -12.81 5.86
CA LEU A 75 5.69 -13.96 4.95
C LEU A 75 4.22 -14.33 4.85
#